data_AF-A0A661B4R6-F1
#
_entry.id   AF-A0A661B4R6-F1
#
_cell.length_a   1.000
_cell.length_b   1.000
_cell.length_c   1.000
_cell.angle_alpha   90.00
_cell.angle_beta   90.00
_cell.angle_gamma   90.00
#
_symmetry.space_group_name_H-M   'P 1'
#
loop_
_entity.id
_entity.type
_entity.pdbx_description
1 polymer ?
#
loop_
_entity_poly.entity_id
_entity_poly.type
_entity_poly.pdbx_seq_one_letter_code
_entity_poly.pdbx_strand_id
1 'polypeptide(L)'
;MIDFGRIRTIQQVYLRFPSENIISTFYVIYWDGAAWQDFDAPVFDMLNTDSIRSFLVEPARAEKVMLFSTDSVANIAEMQLFGQGFRQFLLKRYCSDSGWTATDTRWETQKLVNLSDTMQCPDGTMNSFNYRKYLQAHDWTLNPFGGELTFENILDPPNKLFLDWFPNQYYQWFVLLFYNDAPTVDLFNGLFEKSFMYESTYLNWWRTVTDSVRAYASSLGRDVFITYNGSAYCNPHLVDYTLAPLGDGLNFPAYHCTTATDTDKVCLIGNQAQINIWRLTKQRANEYLGEDVPLVAFCDFWQLGMPFAHLGGIDEPADERAIYIRTYGMEMCAAGVNFCFPVQVSEEDSWTDTLSDGTPLIEIIKQQADFLNAYFDIYQNVTVSDNETLVTVNGIVPFNGEWNIDWEGGMRFNSPVNESKVTIAYTESEIEERAYLHIINHDWDSAGRAMLPQDSIPVTIPVSDTCWAVLLVSPDFPDTVYPEFEYEDSVVSLIVPTLEYYNVIILDFTDTTNISEEMAKLPIEFSISAYPNPFNSSVIITVSGGRGLASQTLTNIAIYDIMGNLIATPCSADRSASLVPLDKGDGNRASAKVSGGSASAQGVYIWTPDQSIPSGIYLMKAIIGNKTITKRVVLVR
;
A
#
# COMPACT_ATOMS: atom_id res chain seq x y z
N MET A 1 -22.35 32.16 -26.31
CA MET A 1 -21.54 30.92 -26.35
C MET A 1 -20.18 31.21 -25.73
N ILE A 2 -19.68 30.31 -24.91
CA ILE A 2 -18.32 30.31 -24.39
C ILE A 2 -17.60 29.14 -25.06
N ASP A 3 -16.47 29.42 -25.71
CA ASP A 3 -15.56 28.41 -26.28
C ASP A 3 -14.28 28.40 -25.44
N PHE A 4 -13.95 27.26 -24.85
CA PHE A 4 -12.79 27.15 -23.96
C PHE A 4 -11.48 26.90 -24.71
N GLY A 5 -11.54 26.53 -26.00
CA GLY A 5 -10.39 26.08 -26.79
C GLY A 5 -9.74 24.78 -26.32
N ARG A 6 -10.30 24.13 -25.29
CA ARG A 6 -9.93 22.81 -24.75
C ARG A 6 -11.03 22.26 -23.87
N ILE A 7 -11.10 20.94 -23.73
CA ILE A 7 -12.07 20.29 -22.85
C ILE A 7 -11.83 20.71 -21.39
N ARG A 8 -12.91 21.14 -20.74
CA ARG A 8 -12.98 21.49 -19.31
C ARG A 8 -14.06 20.65 -18.65
N THR A 9 -13.89 20.35 -17.36
CA THR A 9 -14.97 19.77 -16.56
C THR A 9 -15.75 20.89 -15.89
N ILE A 10 -17.06 20.92 -16.08
CA ILE A 10 -17.99 21.89 -15.50
C ILE A 10 -18.84 21.20 -14.44
N GLN A 11 -19.02 21.85 -13.30
CA GLN A 11 -19.86 21.39 -12.19
C GLN A 11 -20.80 22.48 -11.66
N GLN A 12 -20.60 23.75 -12.05
CA GLN A 12 -21.53 24.82 -11.74
C GLN A 12 -21.70 25.77 -12.92
N VAL A 13 -22.94 26.09 -13.24
CA VAL A 13 -23.34 27.14 -14.19
C VAL A 13 -23.89 28.31 -13.39
N TYR A 14 -23.22 29.46 -13.48
CA TYR A 14 -23.62 30.70 -12.81
C TYR A 14 -23.96 31.77 -13.83
N LEU A 15 -25.14 32.36 -13.68
CA LEU A 15 -25.71 33.36 -14.57
C LEU A 15 -26.12 34.58 -13.74
N ARG A 16 -25.71 35.76 -14.19
CA ARG A 16 -26.17 37.05 -13.67
C ARG A 16 -26.77 37.87 -14.78
N PHE A 17 -27.95 38.40 -14.52
CA PHE A 17 -28.69 39.27 -15.41
C PHE A 17 -28.76 40.68 -14.81
N PRO A 18 -28.75 41.76 -15.62
CA PRO A 18 -29.05 43.09 -15.13
C PRO A 18 -30.47 43.14 -14.54
N SER A 19 -30.65 43.85 -13.42
CA SER A 19 -31.96 43.97 -12.74
C SER A 19 -33.09 44.45 -13.64
N GLU A 20 -32.75 45.32 -14.58
CA GLU A 20 -33.64 45.94 -15.56
C GLU A 20 -33.86 45.08 -16.82
N ASN A 21 -33.12 43.98 -16.99
CA ASN A 21 -33.17 43.11 -18.17
C ASN A 21 -32.98 41.63 -17.77
N ILE A 22 -33.89 41.11 -16.95
CA ILE A 22 -33.91 39.69 -16.57
C ILE A 22 -34.41 38.85 -17.74
N ILE A 23 -33.65 37.83 -18.11
CA ILE A 23 -34.06 36.85 -19.12
C ILE A 23 -35.13 35.95 -18.50
N SER A 24 -36.31 35.91 -19.13
CA SER A 24 -37.50 35.21 -18.64
C SER A 24 -37.46 33.72 -18.95
N THR A 25 -36.91 33.35 -20.11
CA THR A 25 -36.76 31.96 -20.53
C THR A 25 -35.35 31.71 -21.04
N PHE A 26 -34.66 30.72 -20.47
CA PHE A 26 -33.36 30.28 -20.95
C PHE A 26 -33.14 28.78 -20.79
N TYR A 27 -32.23 28.24 -21.59
CA TYR A 27 -31.72 26.88 -21.45
C TYR A 27 -30.23 26.83 -21.84
N VAL A 28 -29.44 25.99 -21.18
CA VAL A 28 -27.98 25.92 -21.35
C VAL A 28 -27.55 24.50 -21.70
N ILE A 29 -26.75 24.36 -22.75
CA ILE A 29 -26.14 23.10 -23.20
C ILE A 29 -24.63 23.21 -23.37
N TYR A 30 -23.97 22.06 -23.40
CA TYR A 30 -22.54 21.96 -23.62
C TYR A 30 -22.20 21.07 -24.82
N TRP A 31 -21.02 21.28 -25.39
CA TRP A 31 -20.45 20.45 -26.45
C TRP A 31 -19.45 19.48 -25.85
N ASP A 32 -19.69 18.18 -25.96
CA ASP A 32 -18.84 17.11 -25.39
C ASP A 32 -17.61 16.76 -26.25
N GLY A 33 -17.48 17.38 -27.43
CA GLY A 33 -16.48 17.08 -28.44
C GLY A 33 -17.06 16.44 -29.71
N ALA A 34 -18.27 15.88 -29.63
CA ALA A 34 -18.97 15.20 -30.72
C ALA A 34 -20.38 15.76 -30.99
N ALA A 35 -21.12 16.12 -29.94
CA ALA A 35 -22.48 16.63 -30.04
C ALA A 35 -22.80 17.65 -28.93
N TRP A 36 -23.90 18.39 -29.13
CA TRP A 36 -24.49 19.22 -28.08
C TRP A 36 -25.32 18.34 -27.14
N GLN A 37 -25.08 18.48 -25.85
CA GLN A 37 -25.67 17.69 -24.78
C GLN A 37 -26.31 18.56 -23.72
N ASP A 38 -27.41 18.07 -23.15
CA ASP A 38 -27.98 18.59 -21.91
C ASP A 38 -27.09 18.22 -20.72
N PHE A 39 -27.07 19.09 -19.71
CA PHE A 39 -26.52 18.74 -18.41
C PHE A 39 -27.42 17.70 -17.73
N ASP A 40 -26.81 16.77 -16.99
CA ASP A 40 -27.56 15.90 -16.09
C ASP A 40 -28.00 16.72 -14.86
N ALA A 41 -29.31 16.69 -14.59
CA ALA A 41 -30.13 17.85 -14.20
C ALA A 41 -30.07 19.00 -15.24
N PRO A 42 -31.09 19.11 -16.13
CA PRO A 42 -31.12 20.14 -17.16
C PRO A 42 -31.06 21.56 -16.61
N VAL A 43 -30.21 22.40 -17.21
CA VAL A 43 -30.06 23.82 -16.84
C VAL A 43 -31.00 24.67 -17.68
N PHE A 44 -32.22 24.87 -17.19
CA PHE A 44 -33.19 25.74 -17.85
C PHE A 44 -34.12 26.42 -16.84
N ASP A 45 -34.72 27.52 -17.27
CA ASP A 45 -35.88 28.11 -16.61
C ASP A 45 -36.79 28.76 -17.65
N MET A 46 -38.09 28.53 -17.54
CA MET A 46 -39.11 29.03 -18.48
C MET A 46 -39.84 30.27 -17.97
N LEU A 47 -39.65 30.66 -16.70
CA LEU A 47 -40.32 31.76 -16.02
C LEU A 47 -39.39 32.44 -15.00
N ASN A 48 -38.12 32.65 -15.36
CA ASN A 48 -37.13 33.22 -14.47
C ASN A 48 -37.46 34.68 -14.13
N THR A 49 -37.55 34.96 -12.83
CA THR A 49 -37.70 36.31 -12.27
C THR A 49 -36.46 36.78 -11.52
N ASP A 50 -35.44 35.93 -11.39
CA ASP A 50 -34.29 36.20 -10.56
C ASP A 50 -33.16 36.79 -11.39
N SER A 51 -32.46 37.78 -10.82
CA SER A 51 -31.29 38.41 -11.44
C SER A 51 -30.04 37.56 -11.33
N ILE A 52 -30.02 36.53 -10.49
CA ILE A 52 -28.91 35.59 -10.31
C ILE A 52 -29.47 34.18 -10.31
N ARG A 53 -28.85 33.31 -11.11
CA ARG A 53 -29.16 31.88 -11.16
C ARG A 53 -27.90 31.06 -11.12
N SER A 54 -27.88 30.06 -10.25
CA SER A 54 -26.76 29.16 -10.03
C SER A 54 -27.28 27.74 -10.04
N PHE A 55 -26.68 26.90 -10.86
CA PHE A 55 -27.03 25.50 -11.01
C PHE A 55 -25.80 24.66 -10.71
N LEU A 56 -25.87 23.81 -9.70
CA LEU A 56 -24.93 22.71 -9.54
C LEU A 56 -25.37 21.60 -10.51
N VAL A 57 -24.43 21.07 -11.27
CA VAL A 57 -24.67 20.03 -12.28
C VAL A 57 -23.72 18.87 -12.05
N GLU A 58 -24.06 17.69 -12.54
CA GLU A 58 -23.10 16.60 -12.58
C GLU A 58 -21.88 16.98 -13.46
N PRO A 59 -20.66 16.49 -13.12
CA PRO A 59 -19.45 16.81 -13.86
C PRO A 59 -19.56 16.56 -15.37
N ALA A 60 -19.62 17.63 -16.15
CA ALA A 60 -19.74 17.57 -17.61
C ALA A 60 -18.43 17.98 -18.28
N ARG A 61 -17.88 17.10 -19.13
CA ARG A 61 -16.70 17.41 -19.97
C ARG A 61 -17.16 18.22 -21.19
N ALA A 62 -16.83 19.50 -21.21
CA ALA A 62 -17.29 20.45 -22.21
C ALA A 62 -16.13 21.18 -22.89
N GLU A 63 -16.16 21.28 -24.20
CA GLU A 63 -15.29 22.18 -24.97
C GLU A 63 -15.95 23.56 -25.16
N LYS A 64 -17.29 23.58 -25.25
CA LYS A 64 -18.09 24.79 -25.47
C LYS A 64 -19.35 24.73 -24.64
N VAL A 65 -19.88 25.88 -24.27
CA VAL A 65 -21.19 26.02 -23.61
C VAL A 65 -21.99 27.12 -24.28
N MET A 66 -23.28 26.87 -24.44
CA MET A 66 -24.19 27.78 -25.12
C MET A 66 -25.46 27.97 -24.30
N LEU A 67 -25.84 29.23 -24.11
CA LEU A 67 -27.11 29.65 -23.55
C LEU A 67 -28.03 30.07 -24.70
N PHE A 68 -29.25 29.56 -24.68
CA PHE A 68 -30.35 29.97 -25.54
C PHE A 68 -31.40 30.70 -24.74
N SER A 69 -32.08 31.63 -25.38
CA SER A 69 -33.26 32.28 -24.83
C SER A 69 -34.28 32.49 -25.95
N THR A 70 -35.56 32.44 -25.61
CA THR A 70 -36.66 32.82 -26.50
C THR A 70 -36.97 34.31 -26.45
N ASP A 71 -36.31 35.05 -25.55
CA ASP A 71 -36.52 36.48 -25.38
C ASP A 71 -35.95 37.24 -26.59
N SER A 72 -36.66 38.28 -27.03
CA SER A 72 -36.23 39.09 -28.18
C SER A 72 -34.92 39.87 -27.95
N VAL A 73 -34.57 40.12 -26.69
CA VAL A 73 -33.33 40.76 -26.26
C VAL A 73 -32.82 40.01 -25.02
N ALA A 74 -31.60 39.48 -25.09
CA ALA A 74 -30.96 38.74 -24.01
C ALA A 74 -29.71 39.49 -23.53
N ASN A 75 -29.80 40.11 -22.34
CA ASN A 75 -28.68 40.80 -21.71
C ASN A 75 -28.14 39.96 -20.56
N ILE A 76 -26.89 39.54 -20.66
CA ILE A 76 -26.20 38.76 -19.63
C ILE A 76 -25.11 39.66 -19.06
N ALA A 77 -25.22 39.97 -17.76
CA ALA A 77 -24.19 40.71 -17.06
C ALA A 77 -22.96 39.81 -16.84
N GLU A 78 -23.19 38.54 -16.50
CA GLU A 78 -22.13 37.57 -16.24
C GLU A 78 -22.59 36.14 -16.53
N MET A 79 -21.72 35.35 -17.17
CA MET A 79 -21.86 33.91 -17.30
C MET A 79 -20.54 33.27 -16.88
N GLN A 80 -20.54 32.59 -15.74
CA GLN A 80 -19.37 31.90 -15.20
C GLN A 80 -19.63 30.40 -15.14
N LEU A 81 -18.60 29.64 -15.51
CA LEU A 81 -18.62 28.19 -15.53
C LEU A 81 -17.49 27.71 -14.64
N PHE A 82 -17.83 26.95 -13.62
CA PHE A 82 -16.85 26.47 -12.64
C PHE A 82 -16.71 24.97 -12.71
N GLY A 83 -15.47 24.50 -12.54
CA GLY A 83 -15.16 23.07 -12.39
C GLY A 83 -15.32 22.61 -10.94
N GLN A 84 -14.58 21.55 -10.60
CA GLN A 84 -14.66 20.86 -9.30
C GLN A 84 -13.81 21.54 -8.23
N GLY A 85 -14.12 22.79 -7.90
CA GLY A 85 -13.41 23.56 -6.88
C GLY A 85 -13.99 23.38 -5.48
N PHE A 86 -13.29 23.93 -4.48
CA PHE A 86 -13.70 23.83 -3.08
C PHE A 86 -15.08 24.41 -2.80
N ARG A 87 -15.47 25.49 -3.49
CA ARG A 87 -16.84 26.01 -3.36
C ARG A 87 -17.88 24.99 -3.84
N GLN A 88 -17.66 24.34 -4.97
CA GLN A 88 -18.60 23.34 -5.49
C GLN A 88 -18.70 22.15 -4.56
N PHE A 89 -17.57 21.73 -3.97
CA PHE A 89 -17.53 20.75 -2.90
C PHE A 89 -18.41 21.16 -1.70
N LEU A 90 -18.27 22.40 -1.21
CA LEU A 90 -19.10 22.89 -0.10
C LEU A 90 -20.58 22.96 -0.46
N LEU A 91 -20.92 23.46 -1.65
CA LEU A 91 -22.30 23.53 -2.12
C LEU A 91 -22.94 22.14 -2.23
N LYS A 92 -22.21 21.16 -2.78
CA LYS A 92 -22.67 19.77 -2.83
C LYS A 92 -22.90 19.22 -1.42
N ARG A 93 -21.87 19.26 -0.58
CA ARG A 93 -21.90 18.69 0.77
C ARG A 93 -22.99 19.28 1.66
N TYR A 94 -23.12 20.59 1.67
CA TYR A 94 -24.02 21.27 2.60
C TYR A 94 -25.39 21.55 1.99
N CYS A 95 -25.45 22.03 0.75
CA CYS A 95 -26.73 22.37 0.13
C CYS A 95 -27.45 21.14 -0.44
N SER A 96 -26.75 20.32 -1.23
CA SER A 96 -27.37 19.14 -1.82
C SER A 96 -27.55 18.00 -0.79
N ASP A 97 -26.50 17.67 -0.04
CA ASP A 97 -26.53 16.46 0.80
C ASP A 97 -27.09 16.72 2.21
N SER A 98 -26.97 17.95 2.72
CA SER A 98 -27.37 18.32 4.09
C SER A 98 -28.55 19.30 4.16
N GLY A 99 -29.14 19.67 3.01
CA GLY A 99 -30.34 20.51 2.94
C GLY A 99 -30.14 21.98 3.35
N TRP A 100 -28.91 22.50 3.33
CA TRP A 100 -28.67 23.93 3.48
C TRP A 100 -29.08 24.67 2.21
N THR A 101 -29.32 25.97 2.30
CA THR A 101 -29.43 26.84 1.12
C THR A 101 -28.16 27.67 0.94
N ALA A 102 -27.99 28.28 -0.23
CA ALA A 102 -26.85 29.18 -0.48
C ALA A 102 -26.87 30.45 0.41
N THR A 103 -27.99 30.73 1.07
CA THR A 103 -28.20 31.86 1.99
C THR A 103 -28.47 31.40 3.43
N ASP A 104 -28.17 30.15 3.76
CA ASP A 104 -28.42 29.59 5.08
C ASP A 104 -27.60 30.30 6.15
N THR A 105 -28.23 30.69 7.27
CA THR A 105 -27.55 31.41 8.36
C THR A 105 -26.51 30.54 9.08
N ARG A 106 -26.53 29.23 8.86
CA ARG A 106 -25.48 28.33 9.36
C ARG A 106 -24.11 28.57 8.70
N TRP A 107 -24.05 29.17 7.50
CA TRP A 107 -22.78 29.59 6.90
C TRP A 107 -22.06 30.63 7.76
N GLU A 108 -22.80 31.58 8.31
CA GLU A 108 -22.28 32.61 9.21
C GLU A 108 -21.99 32.03 10.60
N THR A 109 -22.95 31.31 11.18
CA THR A 109 -22.89 30.89 12.59
C THR A 109 -22.00 29.68 12.84
N GLN A 110 -21.84 28.77 11.87
CA GLN A 110 -21.07 27.54 12.03
C GLN A 110 -19.78 27.53 11.19
N LYS A 111 -19.75 28.22 10.05
CA LYS A 111 -18.60 28.25 9.14
C LYS A 111 -17.86 29.58 9.10
N LEU A 112 -18.36 30.60 9.82
CA LEU A 112 -17.78 31.94 9.90
C LEU A 112 -17.68 32.65 8.54
N VAL A 113 -18.49 32.24 7.57
CA VAL A 113 -18.56 32.87 6.25
C VAL A 113 -19.52 34.03 6.33
N ASN A 114 -19.02 35.26 6.17
CA ASN A 114 -19.87 36.45 6.17
C ASN A 114 -20.52 36.62 4.80
N LEU A 115 -21.81 36.31 4.69
CA LEU A 115 -22.54 36.40 3.42
C LEU A 115 -22.71 37.85 2.96
N SER A 116 -22.69 38.82 3.88
CA SER A 116 -22.77 40.25 3.55
C SER A 116 -21.44 40.84 3.07
N ASP A 117 -20.31 40.16 3.30
CA ASP A 117 -19.01 40.60 2.81
C ASP A 117 -18.88 40.28 1.32
N THR A 118 -19.04 41.30 0.48
CA THR A 118 -18.95 41.19 -0.99
C THR A 118 -17.58 40.71 -1.50
N MET A 119 -16.52 40.73 -0.68
CA MET A 119 -15.25 40.12 -1.04
C MET A 119 -15.30 38.60 -0.88
N GLN A 120 -16.00 38.10 0.15
CA GLN A 120 -16.19 36.67 0.40
C GLN A 120 -17.27 36.09 -0.50
N CYS A 121 -18.43 36.76 -0.57
CA CYS A 121 -19.60 36.35 -1.33
C CYS A 121 -20.09 37.52 -2.20
N PRO A 122 -19.49 37.75 -3.39
CA PRO A 122 -19.85 38.87 -4.29
C PRO A 122 -21.33 39.04 -4.60
N ASP A 123 -22.11 37.95 -4.59
CA ASP A 123 -23.55 37.95 -4.85
C ASP A 123 -24.41 37.85 -3.58
N GLY A 124 -23.80 37.87 -2.39
CA GLY A 124 -24.48 37.71 -1.10
C GLY A 124 -24.79 36.26 -0.74
N THR A 125 -24.30 35.28 -1.50
CA THR A 125 -24.61 33.86 -1.32
C THR A 125 -23.37 32.98 -1.46
N MET A 126 -23.47 31.74 -0.98
CA MET A 126 -22.41 30.74 -1.18
C MET A 126 -22.18 30.35 -2.65
N ASN A 127 -23.06 30.71 -3.58
CA ASN A 127 -22.87 30.43 -5.01
C ASN A 127 -21.65 31.15 -5.60
N SER A 128 -21.27 32.29 -5.01
CA SER A 128 -20.13 33.11 -5.43
C SER A 128 -18.94 33.05 -4.47
N PHE A 129 -19.00 32.22 -3.43
CA PHE A 129 -18.01 32.15 -2.35
C PHE A 129 -16.55 32.09 -2.83
N ASN A 130 -15.69 32.88 -2.18
CA ASN A 130 -14.26 32.97 -2.45
C ASN A 130 -13.45 32.67 -1.19
N TYR A 131 -12.94 31.44 -1.11
CA TYR A 131 -12.19 30.96 0.06
C TYR A 131 -10.92 31.77 0.36
N ARG A 132 -10.23 32.31 -0.65
CA ARG A 132 -9.04 33.14 -0.41
C ARG A 132 -9.40 34.46 0.29
N LYS A 133 -10.56 35.02 -0.03
CA LYS A 133 -11.07 36.23 0.61
C LYS A 133 -11.61 35.97 2.00
N TYR A 134 -12.20 34.79 2.22
CA TYR A 134 -12.51 34.29 3.56
C TYR A 134 -11.25 34.21 4.44
N LEU A 135 -10.17 33.55 3.96
CA LEU A 135 -8.91 33.49 4.70
C LEU A 135 -8.33 34.88 4.97
N GLN A 136 -8.44 35.80 4.00
CA GLN A 136 -7.98 37.18 4.16
C GLN A 136 -8.77 37.95 5.23
N ALA A 137 -10.09 37.75 5.32
CA ALA A 137 -10.93 38.42 6.31
C ALA A 137 -10.67 37.98 7.75
N HIS A 138 -10.06 36.79 7.93
CA HIS A 138 -9.72 36.21 9.23
C HIS A 138 -8.21 36.22 9.54
N ASP A 139 -7.39 36.85 8.70
CA ASP A 139 -5.93 36.87 8.81
C ASP A 139 -5.26 35.47 8.76
N TRP A 140 -5.84 34.54 8.00
CA TRP A 140 -5.40 33.13 7.89
C TRP A 140 -4.73 32.78 6.55
N THR A 141 -4.35 33.79 5.75
CA THR A 141 -3.79 33.57 4.39
C THR A 141 -2.50 32.76 4.37
N LEU A 142 -1.67 32.87 5.41
CA LEU A 142 -0.42 32.12 5.56
C LEU A 142 -0.59 30.86 6.43
N ASN A 143 -1.69 30.74 7.16
CA ASN A 143 -1.96 29.62 8.05
C ASN A 143 -3.44 29.26 7.97
N PRO A 144 -3.83 28.37 7.03
CA PRO A 144 -5.23 28.01 6.83
C PRO A 144 -5.84 27.25 8.02
N PHE A 145 -5.04 26.74 8.96
CA PHE A 145 -5.56 26.17 10.22
C PHE A 145 -6.26 27.23 11.07
N GLY A 146 -5.79 28.48 10.99
CA GLY A 146 -6.38 29.65 11.62
C GLY A 146 -5.84 30.02 13.00
N GLY A 147 -4.77 29.35 13.44
CA GLY A 147 -4.12 29.61 14.72
C GLY A 147 -2.95 28.66 14.97
N GLU A 148 -2.44 28.68 16.19
CA GLU A 148 -1.47 27.68 16.65
C GLU A 148 -2.13 26.30 16.69
N LEU A 149 -1.42 25.27 16.21
CA LEU A 149 -1.88 23.89 16.27
C LEU A 149 -1.67 23.35 17.69
N THR A 150 -2.73 22.86 18.32
CA THR A 150 -2.70 22.22 19.63
C THR A 150 -3.51 20.93 19.63
N PHE A 151 -3.26 20.03 20.58
CA PHE A 151 -4.09 18.82 20.76
C PHE A 151 -5.56 19.13 21.01
N GLU A 152 -5.88 20.28 21.63
CA GLU A 152 -7.26 20.67 21.92
C GLU A 152 -8.02 21.12 20.67
N ASN A 153 -7.34 21.75 19.70
CA ASN A 153 -7.98 22.32 18.53
C ASN A 153 -7.81 21.51 17.24
N ILE A 154 -7.03 20.42 17.26
CA ILE A 154 -6.78 19.58 16.08
C ILE A 154 -8.07 18.98 15.49
N LEU A 155 -9.07 18.69 16.33
CA LEU A 155 -10.39 18.21 15.91
C LEU A 155 -11.45 19.32 15.78
N ASP A 156 -11.16 20.52 16.27
CA ASP A 156 -12.02 21.70 16.12
C ASP A 156 -11.21 22.96 15.78
N PRO A 157 -10.64 23.02 14.56
CA PRO A 157 -9.74 24.10 14.17
C PRO A 157 -10.43 25.48 14.25
N PRO A 158 -9.67 26.56 14.48
CA PRO A 158 -10.20 27.92 14.42
C PRO A 158 -10.89 28.21 13.07
N ASN A 159 -10.27 27.79 11.97
CA ASN A 159 -10.90 27.81 10.66
C ASN A 159 -11.91 26.65 10.53
N LYS A 160 -13.19 26.98 10.59
CA LYS A 160 -14.30 26.01 10.54
C LYS A 160 -14.51 25.33 9.18
N LEU A 161 -13.78 25.76 8.15
CA LEU A 161 -13.70 25.10 6.84
C LEU A 161 -12.40 24.31 6.66
N PHE A 162 -11.51 24.29 7.65
CA PHE A 162 -10.21 23.62 7.53
C PHE A 162 -10.35 22.12 7.31
N LEU A 163 -11.20 21.41 8.07
CA LEU A 163 -11.42 19.97 7.87
C LEU A 163 -12.28 19.65 6.63
N ASP A 164 -13.04 20.62 6.11
CA ASP A 164 -13.70 20.46 4.81
C ASP A 164 -12.67 20.52 3.67
N TRP A 165 -11.63 21.36 3.80
CA TRP A 165 -10.52 21.43 2.84
C TRP A 165 -9.47 20.32 3.07
N PHE A 166 -9.18 20.04 4.33
CA PHE A 166 -8.15 19.21 4.95
C PHE A 166 -6.89 18.99 4.09
N PRO A 167 -5.88 19.89 4.17
CA PRO A 167 -4.70 19.75 3.32
C PRO A 167 -3.93 18.46 3.62
N ASN A 168 -3.43 17.80 2.56
CA ASN A 168 -2.74 16.51 2.67
C ASN A 168 -1.57 16.56 3.66
N GLN A 169 -0.78 17.63 3.66
CA GLN A 169 0.35 17.78 4.58
C GLN A 169 -0.07 17.73 6.07
N TYR A 170 -1.17 18.38 6.44
CA TYR A 170 -1.66 18.35 7.82
C TYR A 170 -2.26 16.99 8.16
N TYR A 171 -3.00 16.39 7.22
CA TYR A 171 -3.51 15.03 7.37
C TYR A 171 -2.37 14.04 7.64
N GLN A 172 -1.31 14.08 6.83
CA GLN A 172 -0.13 13.22 6.98
C GLN A 172 0.53 13.42 8.35
N TRP A 173 0.73 14.68 8.78
CA TRP A 173 1.27 14.98 10.10
C TRP A 173 0.38 14.39 11.20
N PHE A 174 -0.93 14.59 11.14
CA PHE A 174 -1.83 14.10 12.18
C PHE A 174 -1.81 12.57 12.24
N VAL A 175 -1.87 11.88 11.10
CA VAL A 175 -1.78 10.42 11.08
C VAL A 175 -0.46 9.92 11.64
N LEU A 176 0.68 10.53 11.26
CA LEU A 176 1.99 10.14 11.76
C LEU A 176 2.12 10.36 13.28
N LEU A 177 1.61 11.48 13.78
CA LEU A 177 1.64 11.82 15.21
C LEU A 177 0.87 10.84 16.10
N PHE A 178 -0.21 10.26 15.58
CA PHE A 178 -1.07 9.33 16.32
C PHE A 178 -1.03 7.91 15.75
N TYR A 179 0.00 7.56 14.99
CA TYR A 179 -0.01 6.34 14.16
C TYR A 179 -0.24 5.04 14.98
N ASN A 180 0.17 5.03 16.25
CA ASN A 180 -0.04 3.94 17.21
C ASN A 180 -1.44 3.96 17.87
N ASP A 181 -2.22 5.03 17.73
CA ASP A 181 -3.59 5.18 18.23
C ASP A 181 -4.60 4.95 17.10
N ALA A 182 -5.05 3.69 16.98
CA ALA A 182 -5.98 3.27 15.92
C ALA A 182 -7.28 4.09 15.86
N PRO A 183 -8.02 4.30 16.97
CA PRO A 183 -9.20 5.16 16.97
C PRO A 183 -8.96 6.56 16.41
N THR A 184 -7.83 7.18 16.78
CA THR A 184 -7.51 8.54 16.33
C THR A 184 -7.11 8.58 14.86
N VAL A 185 -6.32 7.62 14.39
CA VAL A 185 -5.97 7.47 12.97
C VAL A 185 -7.22 7.24 12.12
N ASP A 186 -8.11 6.34 12.54
CA ASP A 186 -9.37 6.05 11.84
C ASP A 186 -10.27 7.28 11.75
N LEU A 187 -10.31 8.09 12.81
CA LEU A 187 -11.01 9.37 12.80
C LEU A 187 -10.43 10.32 11.76
N PHE A 188 -9.10 10.51 11.73
CA PHE A 188 -8.46 11.39 10.74
C PHE A 188 -8.62 10.88 9.31
N ASN A 189 -8.51 9.57 9.08
CA ASN A 189 -8.78 8.94 7.80
C ASN A 189 -10.22 9.23 7.36
N GLY A 190 -11.20 9.01 8.23
CA GLY A 190 -12.60 9.29 7.94
C GLY A 190 -12.91 10.77 7.70
N LEU A 191 -12.20 11.69 8.35
CA LEU A 191 -12.28 13.13 8.09
C LEU A 191 -11.66 13.48 6.73
N PHE A 192 -10.49 12.93 6.43
CA PHE A 192 -9.77 13.18 5.19
C PHE A 192 -10.53 12.63 3.98
N GLU A 193 -11.05 11.41 4.04
CA GLU A 193 -11.89 10.82 2.99
C GLU A 193 -13.16 11.62 2.70
N LYS A 194 -13.62 12.42 3.66
CA LYS A 194 -14.76 13.33 3.53
C LYS A 194 -14.35 14.76 3.17
N SER A 195 -13.09 15.02 2.85
CA SER A 195 -12.55 16.35 2.55
C SER A 195 -12.45 16.62 1.05
N PHE A 196 -12.33 17.90 0.70
CA PHE A 196 -12.08 18.34 -0.66
C PHE A 196 -10.72 17.89 -1.19
N MET A 197 -9.68 17.86 -0.34
CA MET A 197 -8.36 17.40 -0.75
C MET A 197 -8.42 15.94 -1.23
N TYR A 198 -9.16 15.09 -0.53
CA TYR A 198 -9.35 13.69 -0.94
C TYR A 198 -10.11 13.57 -2.26
N GLU A 199 -11.26 14.25 -2.38
CA GLU A 199 -12.05 14.21 -3.61
C GLU A 199 -11.25 14.72 -4.81
N SER A 200 -10.56 15.85 -4.66
CA SER A 200 -9.80 16.47 -5.75
C SER A 200 -8.55 15.67 -6.14
N THR A 201 -7.76 15.21 -5.16
CA THR A 201 -6.48 14.56 -5.42
C THR A 201 -6.63 13.09 -5.71
N TYR A 202 -7.36 12.35 -4.87
CA TYR A 202 -7.40 10.90 -4.98
C TYR A 202 -8.52 10.41 -5.89
N LEU A 203 -9.72 10.96 -5.78
CA LEU A 203 -10.86 10.49 -6.59
C LEU A 203 -10.84 11.07 -8.00
N ASN A 204 -10.64 12.38 -8.15
CA ASN A 204 -10.75 13.03 -9.45
C ASN A 204 -9.46 12.93 -10.27
N TRP A 205 -8.29 13.00 -9.63
CA TRP A 205 -7.00 12.96 -10.31
C TRP A 205 -6.33 11.58 -10.26
N TRP A 206 -5.94 11.09 -9.08
CA TRP A 206 -5.11 9.89 -8.94
C TRP A 206 -5.80 8.63 -9.47
N ARG A 207 -7.07 8.41 -9.13
CA ARG A 207 -7.87 7.32 -9.69
C ARG A 207 -7.94 7.38 -11.20
N THR A 208 -8.23 8.54 -11.77
CA THR A 208 -8.28 8.71 -13.22
C THR A 208 -6.95 8.34 -13.88
N VAL A 209 -5.82 8.75 -13.29
CA VAL A 209 -4.48 8.41 -13.78
C VAL A 209 -4.23 6.91 -13.69
N THR A 210 -4.42 6.30 -12.51
CA THR A 210 -4.14 4.89 -12.27
C THR A 210 -5.03 3.98 -13.12
N ASP A 211 -6.32 4.25 -13.21
CA ASP A 211 -7.26 3.51 -14.06
C ASP A 211 -6.90 3.64 -15.54
N SER A 212 -6.51 4.85 -16.01
CA SER A 212 -6.13 5.06 -17.41
C SER A 212 -4.82 4.34 -17.77
N VAL A 213 -3.83 4.37 -16.86
CA VAL A 213 -2.55 3.67 -17.04
C VAL A 213 -2.77 2.17 -17.10
N ARG A 214 -3.57 1.62 -16.17
CA ARG A 214 -3.94 0.19 -16.15
C ARG A 214 -4.69 -0.20 -17.42
N ALA A 215 -5.71 0.57 -17.83
CA ALA A 215 -6.46 0.29 -19.05
C ALA A 215 -5.55 0.30 -20.30
N TYR A 216 -4.62 1.24 -20.39
CA TYR A 216 -3.65 1.28 -21.48
C TYR A 216 -2.69 0.08 -21.45
N ALA A 217 -2.14 -0.27 -20.29
CA ALA A 217 -1.29 -1.45 -20.13
C ALA A 217 -2.02 -2.74 -20.54
N SER A 218 -3.26 -2.92 -20.08
CA SER A 218 -4.12 -4.05 -20.45
C SER A 218 -4.39 -4.10 -21.95
N SER A 219 -4.57 -2.94 -22.62
CA SER A 219 -4.74 -2.88 -24.08
C SER A 219 -3.50 -3.38 -24.86
N LEU A 220 -2.33 -3.38 -24.21
CA LEU A 220 -1.07 -3.92 -24.73
C LEU A 220 -0.77 -5.34 -24.24
N GLY A 221 -1.69 -5.97 -23.49
CA GLY A 221 -1.49 -7.29 -22.88
C GLY A 221 -0.41 -7.29 -21.79
N ARG A 222 -0.27 -6.18 -21.05
CA ARG A 222 0.70 -6.02 -19.97
C ARG A 222 -0.01 -5.73 -18.65
N ASP A 223 0.56 -6.25 -17.57
CA ASP A 223 0.22 -5.84 -16.22
C ASP A 223 1.14 -4.69 -15.77
N VAL A 224 0.62 -3.81 -14.92
CA VAL A 224 1.38 -2.70 -14.33
C VAL A 224 1.07 -2.63 -12.84
N PHE A 225 2.12 -2.58 -12.04
CA PHE A 225 2.05 -2.31 -10.61
C PHE A 225 2.31 -0.84 -10.36
N ILE A 226 1.49 -0.22 -9.52
CA ILE A 226 1.50 1.20 -9.23
C ILE A 226 1.76 1.39 -7.74
N THR A 227 2.62 2.36 -7.45
CA THR A 227 2.83 2.87 -6.09
C THR A 227 3.15 4.36 -6.14
N TYR A 228 3.28 4.99 -4.97
CA TYR A 228 3.81 6.34 -4.82
C TYR A 228 4.58 6.51 -3.50
N ASN A 229 5.47 7.50 -3.48
CA ASN A 229 6.30 7.82 -2.32
C ASN A 229 5.44 8.21 -1.10
N GLY A 230 5.69 7.58 0.06
CA GLY A 230 5.00 7.85 1.31
C GLY A 230 3.67 7.11 1.48
N SER A 231 3.30 6.24 0.53
CA SER A 231 2.06 5.45 0.59
C SER A 231 1.97 4.56 1.84
N ALA A 232 3.08 4.15 2.42
CA ALA A 232 3.10 3.34 3.65
C ALA A 232 2.54 4.09 4.88
N TYR A 233 2.73 5.41 4.95
CA TYR A 233 2.44 6.18 6.15
C TYR A 233 1.04 6.78 6.19
N CYS A 234 0.42 7.01 5.02
CA CYS A 234 -0.83 7.75 4.96
C CYS A 234 -1.69 7.20 3.82
N ASN A 235 -2.77 6.50 4.17
CA ASN A 235 -3.77 5.87 3.31
C ASN A 235 -3.24 5.49 1.92
N PRO A 236 -2.69 4.28 1.72
CA PRO A 236 -2.17 3.82 0.44
C PRO A 236 -3.27 3.68 -0.63
N HIS A 237 -3.72 4.79 -1.20
CA HIS A 237 -4.84 4.81 -2.12
C HIS A 237 -4.43 4.30 -3.50
N LEU A 238 -5.10 3.24 -3.98
CA LEU A 238 -5.00 2.76 -5.36
C LEU A 238 -3.57 2.36 -5.77
N VAL A 239 -2.84 1.75 -4.83
CA VAL A 239 -1.51 1.18 -5.06
C VAL A 239 -1.57 -0.34 -4.98
N ASP A 240 -0.61 -1.01 -5.61
CA ASP A 240 -0.47 -2.48 -5.58
C ASP A 240 0.59 -2.93 -4.55
N TYR A 241 1.40 -1.98 -4.06
CA TYR A 241 2.36 -2.14 -2.97
C TYR A 241 2.68 -0.77 -2.37
N THR A 242 3.23 -0.75 -1.16
CA THR A 242 3.48 0.50 -0.42
C THR A 242 4.96 0.84 -0.35
N LEU A 243 5.26 2.14 -0.37
CA LEU A 243 6.61 2.70 -0.23
C LEU A 243 6.71 3.51 1.06
N ALA A 244 7.71 3.17 1.86
CA ALA A 244 8.13 3.90 3.05
C ALA A 244 9.46 4.63 2.78
N PRO A 245 9.45 5.96 2.55
CA PRO A 245 10.68 6.72 2.50
C PRO A 245 11.36 6.72 3.87
N LEU A 246 12.67 6.49 3.87
CA LEU A 246 13.56 6.74 4.99
C LEU A 246 13.99 8.20 4.89
N GLY A 247 13.64 9.00 5.90
CA GLY A 247 13.85 10.44 5.89
C GLY A 247 14.18 10.99 7.27
N ASP A 248 14.68 12.23 7.30
CA ASP A 248 15.20 12.84 8.51
C ASP A 248 14.15 12.96 9.62
N GLY A 249 14.56 12.53 10.80
CA GLY A 249 13.75 12.58 12.01
C GLY A 249 13.01 11.28 12.25
N LEU A 250 12.08 10.88 11.38
CA LEU A 250 11.08 9.87 11.73
C LEU A 250 11.70 8.48 11.94
N ASN A 251 12.05 7.78 10.86
CA ASN A 251 12.44 6.36 10.85
C ASN A 251 13.93 6.14 10.54
N PHE A 252 14.71 7.20 10.40
CA PHE A 252 16.15 7.12 10.14
C PHE A 252 16.93 7.31 11.46
N PRO A 253 17.64 6.28 11.97
CA PRO A 253 18.25 6.32 13.29
C PRO A 253 19.60 7.06 13.24
N ALA A 254 19.58 8.33 12.83
CA ALA A 254 20.77 9.17 12.71
C ALA A 254 20.51 10.57 13.29
N TYR A 255 21.57 11.38 13.38
CA TYR A 255 21.50 12.79 13.76
C TYR A 255 22.43 13.61 12.88
N HIS A 256 22.11 14.89 12.67
CA HIS A 256 22.97 15.81 11.91
C HIS A 256 24.32 16.03 12.60
N CYS A 257 25.40 15.89 11.82
CA CYS A 257 26.76 16.09 12.29
C CYS A 257 27.62 16.76 11.20
N THR A 258 27.07 17.81 10.58
CA THR A 258 27.62 18.59 9.45
C THR A 258 29.12 18.90 9.59
N THR A 259 29.86 18.82 8.49
CA THR A 259 31.26 19.26 8.38
C THR A 259 31.39 20.47 7.45
N ALA A 260 32.60 21.00 7.29
CA ALA A 260 32.86 22.09 6.35
C ALA A 260 32.76 21.65 4.87
N THR A 261 32.91 20.34 4.62
CA THR A 261 32.93 19.70 3.31
C THR A 261 31.62 18.99 2.99
N ASP A 262 30.83 18.66 4.01
CA ASP A 262 29.54 18.00 3.91
C ASP A 262 28.53 18.64 4.86
N THR A 263 27.72 19.56 4.33
CA THR A 263 26.69 20.28 5.10
C THR A 263 25.47 19.44 5.44
N ASP A 264 25.31 18.29 4.79
CA ASP A 264 24.17 17.40 4.94
C ASP A 264 24.55 16.12 5.69
N LYS A 265 25.80 16.02 6.16
CA LYS A 265 26.31 14.89 6.93
C LYS A 265 25.42 14.54 8.12
N VAL A 266 25.13 13.25 8.22
CA VAL A 266 24.46 12.62 9.36
C VAL A 266 25.32 11.49 9.93
N CYS A 267 25.16 11.23 11.22
CA CYS A 267 25.90 10.20 11.96
C CYS A 267 24.89 9.19 12.52
N LEU A 268 25.19 7.90 12.35
CA LEU A 268 24.37 6.79 12.77
C LEU A 268 24.26 6.71 14.29
N ILE A 269 23.09 6.29 14.76
CA ILE A 269 22.82 5.92 16.15
C ILE A 269 22.48 4.43 16.12
N GLY A 270 23.50 3.58 16.27
CA GLY A 270 23.37 2.13 16.09
C GLY A 270 22.62 1.39 17.21
N ASN A 271 22.20 2.07 18.28
CA ASN A 271 21.50 1.45 19.42
C ASN A 271 19.99 1.67 19.41
N GLN A 272 19.36 1.92 18.26
CA GLN A 272 17.93 2.17 18.16
C GLN A 272 17.20 0.94 17.62
N ALA A 273 16.14 0.51 18.30
CA ALA A 273 15.28 -0.58 17.83
C ALA A 273 14.21 -0.06 16.87
N GLN A 274 14.02 -0.73 15.72
CA GLN A 274 12.98 -0.35 14.75
C GLN A 274 12.03 -1.47 14.31
N ILE A 275 12.24 -2.73 14.74
CA ILE A 275 11.37 -3.86 14.38
C ILE A 275 9.87 -3.52 14.49
N ASN A 276 9.41 -3.03 15.64
CA ASN A 276 7.98 -2.77 15.84
C ASN A 276 7.46 -1.54 15.06
N ILE A 277 8.33 -0.59 14.74
CA ILE A 277 7.99 0.57 13.89
C ILE A 277 7.62 0.08 12.49
N TRP A 278 8.42 -0.84 11.94
CA TRP A 278 8.20 -1.45 10.63
C TRP A 278 6.97 -2.36 10.61
N ARG A 279 6.79 -3.19 11.65
CA ARG A 279 5.60 -4.04 11.80
C ARG A 279 4.32 -3.22 11.87
N LEU A 280 4.29 -2.15 12.67
CA LEU A 280 3.13 -1.27 12.75
C LEU A 280 2.84 -0.61 11.38
N THR A 281 3.86 -0.13 10.69
CA THR A 281 3.71 0.46 9.34
C THR A 281 3.09 -0.53 8.36
N LYS A 282 3.61 -1.76 8.32
CA LYS A 282 3.06 -2.83 7.46
C LYS A 282 1.62 -3.16 7.84
N GLN A 283 1.35 -3.35 9.14
CA GLN A 283 0.03 -3.67 9.65
C GLN A 283 -1.00 -2.62 9.21
N ARG A 284 -0.69 -1.32 9.38
CA ARG A 284 -1.59 -0.22 8.99
C ARG A 284 -1.87 -0.18 7.50
N ALA A 285 -0.84 -0.36 6.68
CA ALA A 285 -1.01 -0.41 5.23
C ALA A 285 -1.94 -1.57 4.82
N ASN A 286 -1.73 -2.75 5.39
CA ASN A 286 -2.53 -3.94 5.12
C ASN A 286 -3.97 -3.82 5.62
N GLU A 287 -4.18 -3.27 6.83
CA GLU A 287 -5.51 -2.98 7.38
C GLU A 287 -6.28 -2.02 6.47
N TYR A 288 -5.62 -0.99 5.95
CA TYR A 288 -6.23 -0.02 5.04
C TYR A 288 -6.63 -0.65 3.69
N LEU A 289 -5.74 -1.45 3.10
CA LEU A 289 -5.96 -2.07 1.80
C LEU A 289 -6.89 -3.30 1.86
N GLY A 290 -6.99 -3.92 3.04
CA GLY A 290 -7.76 -5.15 3.25
C GLY A 290 -7.07 -6.41 2.70
N GLU A 291 -5.78 -6.33 2.39
CA GLU A 291 -4.95 -7.45 1.92
C GLU A 291 -3.49 -7.27 2.33
N ASP A 292 -2.71 -8.36 2.36
CA ASP A 292 -1.28 -8.29 2.62
C ASP A 292 -0.54 -7.85 1.36
N VAL A 293 -0.08 -6.59 1.35
CA VAL A 293 0.71 -6.04 0.24
C VAL A 293 2.18 -5.92 0.61
N PRO A 294 3.09 -6.00 -0.38
CA PRO A 294 4.49 -5.69 -0.12
C PRO A 294 4.65 -4.26 0.41
N LEU A 295 5.38 -4.12 1.51
CA LEU A 295 5.94 -2.86 1.96
C LEU A 295 7.41 -2.80 1.58
N VAL A 296 7.83 -1.71 0.97
CA VAL A 296 9.22 -1.46 0.57
C VAL A 296 9.73 -0.19 1.23
N ALA A 297 10.78 -0.30 2.03
CA ALA A 297 11.51 0.82 2.60
C ALA A 297 12.65 1.24 1.66
N PHE A 298 12.86 2.54 1.48
CA PHE A 298 13.92 3.06 0.60
C PHE A 298 14.47 4.40 1.09
N CYS A 299 15.74 4.69 0.81
CA CYS A 299 16.36 5.98 1.10
C CYS A 299 15.89 7.04 0.10
N ASP A 300 15.19 8.09 0.55
CA ASP A 300 14.58 9.11 -0.33
C ASP A 300 15.50 10.31 -0.60
N PHE A 301 15.38 10.92 -1.78
CA PHE A 301 16.29 11.92 -2.35
C PHE A 301 16.09 13.37 -1.87
N TRP A 302 14.95 13.67 -1.23
CA TRP A 302 14.43 15.06 -1.17
C TRP A 302 14.65 15.79 0.15
N GLN A 303 15.29 15.17 1.14
CA GLN A 303 15.50 15.80 2.45
C GLN A 303 16.96 16.11 2.77
N LEU A 304 17.95 15.52 2.07
CA LEU A 304 19.39 15.75 2.33
C LEU A 304 20.37 15.49 1.15
N GLY A 305 19.96 15.52 -0.13
CA GLY A 305 20.72 14.77 -1.16
C GLY A 305 20.49 13.28 -0.96
N MET A 306 21.21 12.33 -1.56
CA MET A 306 21.04 10.93 -1.17
C MET A 306 21.40 10.79 0.33
N PRO A 307 20.46 10.61 1.28
CA PRO A 307 20.77 10.59 2.72
C PRO A 307 21.75 9.47 3.05
N PHE A 308 21.74 8.42 2.24
CA PHE A 308 22.68 7.32 2.35
C PHE A 308 24.13 7.76 2.10
N ALA A 309 24.42 8.59 1.08
CA ALA A 309 25.77 9.07 0.80
C ALA A 309 26.31 9.99 1.91
N HIS A 310 25.42 10.72 2.58
CA HIS A 310 25.75 11.60 3.70
C HIS A 310 25.85 10.88 5.06
N LEU A 311 25.44 9.61 5.15
CA LEU A 311 25.58 8.81 6.37
C LEU A 311 27.06 8.48 6.63
N GLY A 312 27.62 9.02 7.70
CA GLY A 312 29.04 8.96 8.01
C GLY A 312 29.88 10.01 7.27
N GLY A 313 29.32 10.68 6.25
CA GLY A 313 29.95 11.74 5.45
C GLY A 313 30.36 11.30 4.03
N ILE A 314 30.22 12.20 3.05
CA ILE A 314 30.62 11.93 1.64
C ILE A 314 32.13 11.82 1.44
N ASP A 315 32.93 12.39 2.35
CA ASP A 315 34.39 12.43 2.31
C ASP A 315 35.05 11.51 3.35
N GLU A 316 34.26 10.70 4.04
CA GLU A 316 34.70 9.71 5.03
C GLU A 316 34.52 8.27 4.50
N PRO A 317 35.25 7.30 5.07
CA PRO A 317 35.04 5.89 4.76
C PRO A 317 33.59 5.46 4.97
N ALA A 318 33.09 4.55 4.12
CA ALA A 318 31.69 4.12 4.11
C ALA A 318 31.31 3.13 5.24
N ASP A 319 32.00 3.18 6.39
CA ASP A 319 31.79 2.24 7.49
C ASP A 319 30.37 2.34 8.06
N GLU A 320 29.88 3.56 8.33
CA GLU A 320 28.52 3.76 8.85
C GLU A 320 27.43 3.37 7.83
N ARG A 321 27.69 3.57 6.53
CA ARG A 321 26.84 3.10 5.43
C ARG A 321 26.74 1.57 5.42
N ALA A 322 27.86 0.89 5.57
CA ALA A 322 27.92 -0.57 5.65
C ALA A 322 27.20 -1.11 6.90
N ILE A 323 27.43 -0.48 8.07
CA ILE A 323 26.75 -0.84 9.32
C ILE A 323 25.23 -0.67 9.17
N TYR A 324 24.77 0.42 8.56
CA TYR A 324 23.33 0.64 8.36
C TYR A 324 22.68 -0.46 7.51
N ILE A 325 23.32 -0.85 6.41
CA ILE A 325 22.82 -1.94 5.56
C ILE A 325 22.78 -3.28 6.32
N ARG A 326 23.87 -3.61 7.04
CA ARG A 326 24.02 -4.88 7.75
C ARG A 326 23.10 -5.01 8.96
N THR A 327 22.77 -3.90 9.62
CA THR A 327 21.88 -3.85 10.79
C THR A 327 20.45 -3.50 10.39
N TYR A 328 20.19 -2.26 10.00
CA TYR A 328 18.84 -1.74 9.81
C TYR A 328 18.16 -2.25 8.54
N GLY A 329 18.92 -2.53 7.48
CA GLY A 329 18.40 -3.20 6.29
C GLY A 329 17.88 -4.62 6.61
N MET A 330 18.64 -5.37 7.42
CA MET A 330 18.26 -6.71 7.86
C MET A 330 17.15 -6.68 8.92
N GLU A 331 17.12 -5.65 9.78
CA GLU A 331 16.03 -5.41 10.73
C GLU A 331 14.68 -5.21 9.99
N MET A 332 14.66 -4.42 8.91
CA MET A 332 13.47 -4.28 8.07
C MET A 332 13.02 -5.61 7.47
N CYS A 333 13.96 -6.40 6.94
CA CYS A 333 13.67 -7.72 6.37
C CYS A 333 13.07 -8.66 7.44
N ALA A 334 13.66 -8.70 8.64
CA ALA A 334 13.16 -9.48 9.78
C ALA A 334 11.77 -9.02 10.27
N ALA A 335 11.42 -7.74 10.07
CA ALA A 335 10.09 -7.21 10.34
C ALA A 335 9.06 -7.51 9.22
N GLY A 336 9.46 -8.21 8.16
CA GLY A 336 8.61 -8.53 7.01
C GLY A 336 8.47 -7.38 6.00
N VAL A 337 9.43 -6.45 5.99
CA VAL A 337 9.51 -5.30 5.09
C VAL A 337 10.67 -5.49 4.12
N ASN A 338 10.43 -5.21 2.83
CA ASN A 338 11.49 -5.27 1.83
C ASN A 338 12.38 -4.03 1.93
N PHE A 339 13.69 -4.20 1.99
CA PHE A 339 14.63 -3.08 1.93
C PHE A 339 15.11 -2.86 0.50
N CYS A 340 14.95 -1.65 -0.02
CA CYS A 340 15.50 -1.24 -1.29
C CYS A 340 16.97 -0.85 -1.11
N PHE A 341 17.88 -1.75 -1.50
CA PHE A 341 19.30 -1.42 -1.53
C PHE A 341 19.54 -0.20 -2.44
N PRO A 342 20.42 0.74 -2.04
CA PRO A 342 20.76 1.91 -2.86
C PRO A 342 21.12 1.46 -4.28
N VAL A 343 20.79 2.20 -5.35
CA VAL A 343 21.15 1.88 -6.75
C VAL A 343 22.19 2.86 -7.30
N GLN A 344 23.02 2.42 -8.26
CA GLN A 344 24.02 3.29 -8.87
C GLN A 344 23.33 4.44 -9.62
N VAL A 345 23.63 5.69 -9.25
CA VAL A 345 23.12 6.90 -9.89
C VAL A 345 24.26 7.82 -10.33
N SER A 346 24.05 8.57 -11.41
CA SER A 346 25.11 9.36 -12.07
C SER A 346 25.59 10.59 -11.31
N GLU A 347 24.84 11.05 -10.30
CA GLU A 347 25.07 12.35 -9.65
C GLU A 347 25.72 12.22 -8.26
N GLU A 348 25.51 11.11 -7.54
CA GLU A 348 26.08 10.80 -6.22
C GLU A 348 26.26 9.27 -6.05
N ASP A 349 27.42 8.71 -6.47
CA ASP A 349 27.65 7.26 -6.49
C ASP A 349 28.32 6.75 -5.20
N SER A 350 27.51 6.36 -4.21
CA SER A 350 28.00 5.75 -2.97
C SER A 350 28.41 4.28 -3.12
N TRP A 351 28.14 3.62 -4.26
CA TRP A 351 28.49 2.21 -4.46
C TRP A 351 29.99 1.97 -4.55
N THR A 352 30.70 2.96 -5.09
CA THR A 352 32.16 2.91 -5.28
C THR A 352 32.94 3.34 -4.05
N ASP A 353 32.26 3.78 -2.98
CA ASP A 353 32.91 4.12 -1.73
C ASP A 353 33.60 2.91 -1.12
N THR A 354 34.64 3.16 -0.33
CA THR A 354 35.39 2.14 0.38
C THR A 354 35.26 2.31 1.88
N LEU A 355 35.12 1.19 2.58
CA LEU A 355 35.25 1.10 4.03
C LEU A 355 36.70 1.43 4.44
N SER A 356 36.93 1.66 5.73
CA SER A 356 38.26 1.99 6.28
C SER A 356 39.32 0.92 6.01
N ASP A 357 38.90 -0.33 5.81
CA ASP A 357 39.77 -1.46 5.48
C ASP A 357 40.05 -1.60 3.96
N GLY A 358 39.45 -0.75 3.14
CA GLY A 358 39.56 -0.76 1.68
C GLY A 358 38.52 -1.63 0.96
N THR A 359 37.61 -2.29 1.69
CA THR A 359 36.52 -3.07 1.10
C THR A 359 35.53 -2.14 0.38
N PRO A 360 35.18 -2.39 -0.89
CA PRO A 360 34.15 -1.61 -1.58
C PRO A 360 32.76 -1.83 -0.96
N LEU A 361 31.97 -0.76 -0.80
CA LEU A 361 30.62 -0.84 -0.22
C LEU A 361 29.70 -1.78 -1.01
N ILE A 362 29.87 -1.86 -2.34
CA ILE A 362 29.14 -2.81 -3.17
C ILE A 362 29.37 -4.27 -2.77
N GLU A 363 30.54 -4.66 -2.25
CA GLU A 363 30.73 -6.03 -1.78
C GLU A 363 29.85 -6.31 -0.55
N ILE A 364 29.58 -5.30 0.29
CA ILE A 364 28.68 -5.41 1.43
C ILE A 364 27.23 -5.55 0.95
N ILE A 365 26.80 -4.70 0.01
CA ILE A 365 25.45 -4.77 -0.58
C ILE A 365 25.24 -6.14 -1.23
N LYS A 366 26.23 -6.62 -1.99
CA LYS A 366 26.20 -7.93 -2.63
C LYS A 366 26.08 -9.06 -1.62
N GLN A 367 26.87 -9.01 -0.54
CA GLN A 367 26.82 -10.00 0.55
C GLN A 367 25.40 -10.11 1.14
N GLN A 368 24.75 -8.99 1.46
CA GLN A 368 23.39 -9.00 2.00
C GLN A 368 22.36 -9.47 0.96
N ALA A 369 22.46 -9.00 -0.28
CA ALA A 369 21.54 -9.39 -1.36
C ALA A 369 21.65 -10.88 -1.70
N ASP A 370 22.85 -11.44 -1.77
CA ASP A 370 23.07 -12.87 -2.00
C ASP A 370 22.47 -13.71 -0.86
N PHE A 371 22.64 -13.27 0.40
CA PHE A 371 22.03 -13.93 1.56
C PHE A 371 20.50 -13.93 1.50
N LEU A 372 19.88 -12.76 1.27
CA LEU A 372 18.43 -12.62 1.16
C LEU A 372 17.86 -13.48 0.01
N ASN A 373 18.57 -13.58 -1.11
CA ASN A 373 18.17 -14.43 -2.22
C ASN A 373 18.31 -15.94 -1.89
N ALA A 374 19.35 -16.33 -1.17
CA ALA A 374 19.60 -17.73 -0.80
C ALA A 374 18.61 -18.24 0.26
N TYR A 375 18.19 -17.37 1.17
CA TYR A 375 17.32 -17.69 2.29
C TYR A 375 15.95 -17.00 2.22
N PHE A 376 15.48 -16.66 1.03
CA PHE A 376 14.27 -15.86 0.82
C PHE A 376 13.03 -16.40 1.59
N ASP A 377 12.89 -17.73 1.66
CA ASP A 377 11.75 -18.39 2.27
C ASP A 377 11.61 -18.12 3.78
N ILE A 378 12.69 -17.79 4.50
CA ILE A 378 12.61 -17.49 5.96
C ILE A 378 11.92 -16.16 6.25
N TYR A 379 11.74 -15.31 5.23
CA TYR A 379 11.09 -13.99 5.33
C TYR A 379 9.65 -13.99 4.77
N GLN A 380 9.19 -15.11 4.20
CA GLN A 380 7.91 -15.20 3.50
C GLN A 380 6.97 -16.22 4.13
N ASN A 381 5.67 -15.94 4.11
CA ASN A 381 4.64 -16.82 4.69
C ASN A 381 5.00 -17.20 6.13
N VAL A 382 5.32 -16.17 6.92
CA VAL A 382 5.67 -16.31 8.33
C VAL A 382 4.79 -15.40 9.19
N THR A 383 4.49 -15.86 10.39
CA THR A 383 3.76 -15.09 11.40
C THR A 383 4.63 -14.85 12.61
N VAL A 384 4.53 -13.69 13.25
CA VAL A 384 5.20 -13.43 14.53
C VAL A 384 4.65 -14.41 15.58
N SER A 385 5.55 -15.12 16.25
CA SER A 385 5.17 -16.08 17.29
C SER A 385 4.65 -15.36 18.53
N ASP A 386 3.59 -15.89 19.14
CA ASP A 386 3.07 -15.42 20.43
C ASP A 386 4.14 -15.52 21.55
N ASN A 387 5.14 -16.39 21.37
CA ASN A 387 6.24 -16.60 22.30
C ASN A 387 7.38 -15.59 22.16
N GLU A 388 7.36 -14.65 21.19
CA GLU A 388 8.45 -13.68 20.97
C GLU A 388 8.79 -12.91 22.26
N THR A 389 7.78 -12.52 23.03
CA THR A 389 7.93 -11.76 24.28
C THR A 389 8.56 -12.55 25.43
N LEU A 390 8.77 -13.85 25.24
CA LEU A 390 9.38 -14.75 26.21
C LEU A 390 10.80 -15.18 25.81
N VAL A 391 11.22 -14.87 24.58
CA VAL A 391 12.59 -15.13 24.12
C VAL A 391 13.55 -14.25 24.91
N THR A 392 14.66 -14.84 25.36
CA THR A 392 15.74 -14.07 25.99
C THR A 392 17.02 -14.20 25.19
N VAL A 393 17.74 -13.08 25.09
CA VAL A 393 19.10 -12.98 24.55
C VAL A 393 19.93 -12.27 25.60
N ASN A 394 21.12 -12.79 25.92
CA ASN A 394 21.90 -12.32 27.07
C ASN A 394 21.11 -12.38 28.40
N GLY A 395 20.15 -13.31 28.51
CA GLY A 395 19.28 -13.48 29.67
C GLY A 395 18.22 -12.40 29.86
N ILE A 396 18.00 -11.53 28.86
CA ILE A 396 17.05 -10.42 28.89
C ILE A 396 16.09 -10.56 27.70
N VAL A 397 14.81 -10.28 27.89
CA VAL A 397 13.85 -10.15 26.79
C VAL A 397 14.21 -8.89 25.98
N PRO A 398 14.57 -9.00 24.69
CA PRO A 398 14.96 -7.83 23.90
C PRO A 398 13.82 -6.81 23.73
N PHE A 399 14.19 -5.53 23.60
CA PHE A 399 13.23 -4.46 23.33
C PHE A 399 13.20 -4.14 21.84
N ASN A 400 12.11 -4.49 21.16
CA ASN A 400 11.93 -4.36 19.70
C ASN A 400 11.48 -2.96 19.23
N GLY A 401 11.54 -1.96 20.12
CA GLY A 401 11.09 -0.61 19.86
C GLY A 401 9.58 -0.43 20.02
N GLU A 402 9.15 0.83 20.06
CA GLU A 402 7.74 1.21 19.99
C GLU A 402 7.60 2.38 19.03
N TRP A 403 6.43 2.52 18.41
CA TRP A 403 6.10 3.72 17.66
C TRP A 403 5.75 4.85 18.64
N ASN A 404 6.75 5.62 19.06
CA ASN A 404 6.59 6.83 19.87
C ASN A 404 7.45 7.95 19.29
N ILE A 405 6.81 8.99 18.74
CA ILE A 405 7.49 10.17 18.23
C ILE A 405 7.88 11.07 19.40
N ASP A 406 9.15 11.43 19.51
CA ASP A 406 9.62 12.49 20.39
C ASP A 406 9.32 13.86 19.77
N TRP A 407 8.44 14.61 20.45
CA TRP A 407 7.94 15.92 20.05
C TRP A 407 8.93 17.04 20.36
N GLU A 408 9.72 16.89 21.43
CA GLU A 408 10.62 17.92 21.94
C GLU A 408 12.00 17.83 21.28
N GLY A 409 12.40 16.63 20.86
CA GLY A 409 13.67 16.33 20.19
C GLY A 409 13.68 16.47 18.66
N GLY A 410 12.55 16.84 18.04
CA GLY A 410 12.43 16.99 16.58
C GLY A 410 11.94 15.72 15.87
N MET A 411 10.63 15.46 15.95
CA MET A 411 9.88 14.39 15.27
C MET A 411 10.68 13.11 15.01
N ARG A 412 11.23 12.50 16.07
CA ARG A 412 12.11 11.32 15.96
C ARG A 412 11.65 10.14 16.80
N PHE A 413 11.79 8.92 16.26
CA PHE A 413 11.69 7.72 17.09
C PHE A 413 12.96 7.58 17.94
N ASN A 414 12.79 7.73 19.26
CA ASN A 414 13.84 7.44 20.24
C ASN A 414 13.47 6.13 20.95
N SER A 415 14.04 5.03 20.46
CA SER A 415 13.77 3.67 20.94
C SER A 415 15.09 2.95 21.25
N PRO A 416 15.83 3.36 22.29
CA PRO A 416 17.09 2.71 22.64
C PRO A 416 16.86 1.24 22.98
N VAL A 417 17.71 0.34 22.45
CA VAL A 417 17.72 -1.06 22.87
C VAL A 417 18.01 -1.17 24.36
N ASN A 418 17.50 -2.23 24.99
CA ASN A 418 17.79 -2.51 26.40
C ASN A 418 19.15 -3.24 26.55
N GLU A 419 19.48 -3.63 27.78
CA GLU A 419 20.75 -4.29 28.11
C GLU A 419 20.99 -5.65 27.41
N SER A 420 20.00 -6.20 26.69
CA SER A 420 20.24 -7.33 25.77
C SER A 420 21.12 -6.95 24.58
N LYS A 421 21.18 -5.65 24.25
CA LYS A 421 21.93 -5.05 23.14
C LYS A 421 21.55 -5.57 21.75
N VAL A 422 20.35 -6.14 21.63
CA VAL A 422 19.84 -6.69 20.37
C VAL A 422 18.38 -6.29 20.17
N THR A 423 17.92 -6.42 18.93
CA THR A 423 16.50 -6.60 18.61
C THR A 423 16.29 -7.99 18.04
N ILE A 424 15.05 -8.47 18.09
CA ILE A 424 14.70 -9.79 17.57
C ILE A 424 13.42 -9.74 16.74
N ALA A 425 13.30 -10.70 15.83
CA ALA A 425 12.00 -11.11 15.31
C ALA A 425 11.90 -12.63 15.45
N TYR A 426 10.90 -13.12 16.17
CA TYR A 426 10.63 -14.55 16.29
C TYR A 426 9.39 -14.89 15.47
N THR A 427 9.57 -15.68 14.42
CA THR A 427 8.51 -16.00 13.48
C THR A 427 8.35 -17.51 13.30
N GLU A 428 7.14 -17.94 12.98
CA GLU A 428 6.79 -19.33 12.68
C GLU A 428 6.38 -19.41 11.21
N SER A 429 6.82 -20.47 10.52
CA SER A 429 6.43 -20.70 9.13
C SER A 429 4.96 -21.15 9.04
N GLU A 430 4.22 -20.56 8.11
CA GLU A 430 2.84 -20.97 7.80
C GLU A 430 2.78 -22.23 6.93
N ILE A 431 3.91 -22.63 6.32
CA ILE A 431 3.99 -23.67 5.30
C ILE A 431 4.91 -24.84 5.65
N GLU A 432 5.81 -24.67 6.61
CA GLU A 432 6.76 -25.68 7.09
C GLU A 432 6.69 -25.86 8.61
N GLU A 433 7.13 -27.02 9.12
CA GLU A 433 7.25 -27.29 10.56
C GLU A 433 8.55 -26.64 11.11
N ARG A 434 8.67 -25.32 10.96
CA ARG A 434 9.86 -24.53 11.32
C ARG A 434 9.52 -23.19 11.96
N ALA A 435 10.45 -22.68 12.76
CA ALA A 435 10.44 -21.32 13.26
C ALA A 435 11.83 -20.65 13.09
N TYR A 436 11.82 -19.32 13.04
CA TYR A 436 12.99 -18.51 12.75
C TYR A 436 13.12 -17.41 13.81
N LEU A 437 14.23 -17.42 14.55
CA LEU A 437 14.61 -16.31 15.43
C LEU A 437 15.71 -15.49 14.76
N HIS A 438 15.33 -14.32 14.29
CA HIS A 438 16.25 -13.30 13.82
C HIS A 438 16.81 -12.53 15.02
N ILE A 439 18.13 -12.36 15.10
CA ILE A 439 18.82 -11.59 16.13
C ILE A 439 19.68 -10.53 15.44
N ILE A 440 19.43 -9.25 15.74
CA ILE A 440 20.10 -8.10 15.15
C ILE A 440 20.96 -7.42 16.22
N ASN A 441 22.23 -7.18 15.93
CA ASN A 441 23.16 -6.53 16.86
C ASN A 441 22.93 -5.02 16.94
N HIS A 442 22.88 -4.52 18.18
CA HIS A 442 22.81 -3.10 18.51
C HIS A 442 23.79 -2.73 19.65
N ASP A 443 24.84 -3.54 19.90
CA ASP A 443 25.93 -3.19 20.82
C ASP A 443 26.81 -2.10 20.21
N TRP A 444 26.36 -0.85 20.36
CA TRP A 444 26.92 0.30 19.66
C TRP A 444 27.92 1.07 20.52
N ASP A 445 29.13 1.30 19.99
CA ASP A 445 30.07 2.27 20.54
C ASP A 445 29.84 3.65 19.92
N SER A 446 29.15 4.53 20.65
CA SER A 446 28.90 5.90 20.23
C SER A 446 30.16 6.74 20.02
N ALA A 447 31.27 6.43 20.71
CA ALA A 447 32.50 7.19 20.57
C ALA A 447 33.28 6.77 19.31
N GLY A 448 33.37 5.45 19.08
CA GLY A 448 33.98 4.86 17.89
C GLY A 448 33.11 4.92 16.64
N ARG A 449 31.80 5.19 16.78
CA ARG A 449 30.78 5.08 15.72
C ARG A 449 30.82 3.70 15.04
N ALA A 450 30.88 2.65 15.86
CA ALA A 450 31.05 1.29 15.40
C ALA A 450 30.12 0.31 16.13
N MET A 451 29.68 -0.73 15.42
CA MET A 451 29.02 -1.87 16.03
C MET A 451 30.07 -2.79 16.65
N LEU A 452 29.88 -3.16 17.92
CA LEU A 452 30.75 -4.08 18.65
C LEU A 452 30.23 -5.51 18.49
N PRO A 453 31.05 -6.45 18.00
CA PRO A 453 30.66 -7.87 17.98
C PRO A 453 30.41 -8.39 19.39
N GLN A 454 29.43 -9.28 19.51
CA GLN A 454 29.14 -10.01 20.74
C GLN A 454 29.53 -11.48 20.58
N ASP A 455 30.08 -12.10 21.63
CA ASP A 455 30.50 -13.50 21.62
C ASP A 455 29.83 -14.29 22.73
N SER A 456 29.64 -15.60 22.50
CA SER A 456 29.09 -16.54 23.49
C SER A 456 27.75 -16.07 24.08
N ILE A 457 26.82 -15.72 23.21
CA ILE A 457 25.54 -15.09 23.56
C ILE A 457 24.55 -16.20 23.98
N PRO A 458 24.12 -16.26 25.25
CA PRO A 458 23.10 -17.21 25.66
C PRO A 458 21.73 -16.79 25.11
N VAL A 459 21.04 -17.75 24.50
CA VAL A 459 19.71 -17.57 23.92
C VAL A 459 18.77 -18.64 24.48
N THR A 460 17.57 -18.23 24.85
CA THR A 460 16.50 -19.11 25.34
C THR A 460 15.23 -18.83 24.57
N ILE A 461 14.66 -19.86 23.93
CA ILE A 461 13.55 -19.75 22.99
C ILE A 461 12.44 -20.73 23.42
N PRO A 462 11.30 -20.22 23.90
CA PRO A 462 10.12 -21.05 24.08
C PRO A 462 9.56 -21.48 22.72
N VAL A 463 9.32 -22.78 22.58
CA VAL A 463 8.84 -23.41 21.34
C VAL A 463 7.50 -24.10 21.58
N SER A 464 6.66 -24.14 20.55
CA SER A 464 5.34 -24.76 20.59
C SER A 464 5.38 -26.28 20.38
N ASP A 465 6.49 -26.80 19.85
CA ASP A 465 6.69 -28.23 19.57
C ASP A 465 8.15 -28.66 19.87
N THR A 466 8.39 -29.96 19.78
CA THR A 466 9.70 -30.57 20.01
C THR A 466 10.68 -30.14 18.93
N CYS A 467 11.74 -29.46 19.34
CA CYS A 467 12.83 -29.05 18.45
C CYS A 467 13.80 -30.22 18.23
N TRP A 468 14.00 -30.62 16.97
CA TRP A 468 14.88 -31.72 16.59
C TRP A 468 16.23 -31.26 16.07
N ALA A 469 16.27 -30.07 15.46
CA ALA A 469 17.51 -29.49 14.97
C ALA A 469 17.49 -27.98 15.11
N VAL A 470 18.67 -27.42 15.38
CA VAL A 470 18.92 -25.99 15.37
C VAL A 470 20.02 -25.70 14.36
N LEU A 471 19.75 -24.77 13.44
CA LEU A 471 20.72 -24.28 12.48
C LEU A 471 20.90 -22.78 12.70
N LEU A 472 22.09 -22.28 12.40
CA LEU A 472 22.43 -20.87 12.50
C LEU A 472 23.02 -20.42 11.15
N VAL A 473 22.41 -19.39 10.57
CA VAL A 473 22.84 -18.79 9.30
C VAL A 473 22.97 -17.28 9.45
N SER A 474 23.87 -16.68 8.67
CA SER A 474 24.13 -15.24 8.69
C SER A 474 24.75 -14.79 7.37
N PRO A 475 24.57 -13.54 6.95
CA PRO A 475 25.39 -12.94 5.91
C PRO A 475 26.84 -12.73 6.37
N ASP A 476 27.11 -12.64 7.68
CA ASP A 476 28.42 -12.31 8.27
C ASP A 476 29.40 -13.49 8.23
N PHE A 477 28.92 -14.72 7.99
CA PHE A 477 29.75 -15.91 7.79
C PHE A 477 29.18 -16.84 6.71
N PRO A 478 30.02 -17.53 5.92
CA PRO A 478 29.57 -18.23 4.72
C PRO A 478 28.89 -19.58 4.99
N ASP A 479 29.22 -20.24 6.11
CA ASP A 479 28.82 -21.62 6.38
C ASP A 479 27.65 -21.68 7.37
N THR A 480 26.70 -22.60 7.14
CA THR A 480 25.68 -22.93 8.14
C THR A 480 26.35 -23.54 9.38
N VAL A 481 26.04 -22.97 10.54
CA VAL A 481 26.54 -23.43 11.84
C VAL A 481 25.47 -24.29 12.52
N TYR A 482 25.90 -25.36 13.19
CA TYR A 482 25.03 -26.27 13.94
C TYR A 482 25.39 -26.18 15.42
N PRO A 483 24.79 -25.23 16.18
CA PRO A 483 25.09 -25.07 17.59
C PRO A 483 24.58 -26.27 18.40
N GLU A 484 25.31 -26.62 19.46
CA GLU A 484 24.76 -27.49 20.50
C GLU A 484 23.60 -26.76 21.20
N PHE A 485 22.51 -27.48 21.47
CA PHE A 485 21.35 -26.94 22.16
C PHE A 485 20.80 -27.95 23.17
N GLU A 486 20.18 -27.43 24.21
CA GLU A 486 19.39 -28.17 25.18
C GLU A 486 17.91 -27.93 24.91
N TYR A 487 17.10 -28.98 25.04
CA TYR A 487 15.64 -28.90 24.96
C TYR A 487 15.04 -29.52 26.22
N GLU A 488 14.45 -28.66 27.06
CA GLU A 488 13.77 -29.05 28.30
C GLU A 488 12.50 -28.22 28.45
N ASP A 489 11.40 -28.83 28.88
CA ASP A 489 10.13 -28.14 29.17
C ASP A 489 9.63 -27.18 28.05
N SER A 490 9.75 -27.59 26.79
CA SER A 490 9.36 -26.79 25.61
C SER A 490 10.21 -25.51 25.42
N VAL A 491 11.44 -25.52 25.90
CA VAL A 491 12.39 -24.42 25.78
C VAL A 491 13.67 -24.92 25.14
N VAL A 492 14.09 -24.25 24.07
CA VAL A 492 15.40 -24.44 23.44
C VAL A 492 16.39 -23.45 24.06
N SER A 493 17.49 -23.97 24.59
CA SER A 493 18.60 -23.16 25.11
C SER A 493 19.87 -23.43 24.33
N LEU A 494 20.56 -22.39 23.87
CA LEU A 494 21.80 -22.53 23.11
C LEU A 494 22.74 -21.33 23.35
N ILE A 495 23.99 -21.49 22.93
CA ILE A 495 24.96 -20.40 22.87
C ILE A 495 25.21 -20.04 21.40
N VAL A 496 24.87 -18.82 21.02
CA VAL A 496 25.28 -18.27 19.72
C VAL A 496 26.76 -17.87 19.82
N PRO A 497 27.64 -18.43 18.97
CA PRO A 497 29.08 -18.27 19.15
C PRO A 497 29.54 -16.82 18.95
N THR A 498 29.01 -16.16 17.93
CA THR A 498 29.32 -14.76 17.61
C THR A 498 28.14 -14.09 16.91
N LEU A 499 28.00 -12.79 17.10
CA LEU A 499 27.03 -11.93 16.43
C LEU A 499 27.74 -10.62 16.06
N GLU A 500 28.06 -10.46 14.77
CA GLU A 500 28.61 -9.22 14.24
C GLU A 500 27.49 -8.20 13.96
N TYR A 501 26.54 -8.56 13.08
CA TYR A 501 25.41 -7.70 12.75
C TYR A 501 24.09 -8.45 12.79
N TYR A 502 24.03 -9.64 12.20
CA TYR A 502 22.75 -10.31 12.00
C TYR A 502 22.87 -11.82 11.94
N ASN A 503 22.09 -12.52 12.76
CA ASN A 503 22.00 -13.97 12.75
C ASN A 503 20.54 -14.42 12.63
N VAL A 504 20.33 -15.59 12.00
CA VAL A 504 19.05 -16.29 12.05
C VAL A 504 19.25 -17.69 12.61
N ILE A 505 18.56 -17.98 13.71
CA ILE A 505 18.43 -19.31 14.26
C ILE A 505 17.19 -19.96 13.63
N ILE A 506 17.40 -21.08 12.96
CA ILE A 506 16.34 -21.89 12.36
C ILE A 506 16.07 -23.07 13.28
N LEU A 507 14.84 -23.18 13.77
CA LEU A 507 14.34 -24.29 14.57
C LEU A 507 13.57 -25.24 13.66
N ASP A 508 13.99 -26.49 13.59
CA ASP A 508 13.30 -27.54 12.83
C ASP A 508 12.55 -28.48 13.78
N PHE A 509 11.23 -28.51 13.63
CA PHE A 509 10.34 -29.37 14.42
C PHE A 509 10.02 -30.69 13.69
N THR A 510 10.57 -30.90 12.50
CA THR A 510 10.39 -32.14 11.74
C THR A 510 11.18 -33.27 12.38
N ASP A 511 10.48 -34.28 12.91
CA ASP A 511 11.12 -35.51 13.38
C ASP A 511 11.74 -36.30 12.22
N THR A 512 13.06 -36.19 12.09
CA THR A 512 13.85 -36.93 11.09
C THR A 512 14.35 -38.29 11.60
N THR A 513 14.07 -38.66 12.85
CA THR A 513 14.51 -39.91 13.47
C THR A 513 13.58 -41.09 13.16
N ASN A 514 12.36 -40.81 12.67
CA ASN A 514 11.49 -41.81 12.09
C ASN A 514 11.94 -42.14 10.66
N ILE A 515 12.41 -43.38 10.43
CA ILE A 515 12.42 -43.97 9.08
C ILE A 515 10.99 -43.85 8.58
N SER A 516 10.78 -43.14 7.46
CA SER A 516 9.45 -42.92 6.91
C SER A 516 8.79 -44.26 6.56
N GLU A 517 8.01 -44.81 7.48
CA GLU A 517 6.82 -45.52 7.07
C GLU A 517 5.93 -44.43 6.46
N GLU A 518 5.68 -44.50 5.16
CA GLU A 518 4.62 -43.71 4.51
C GLU A 518 3.28 -44.08 5.14
N MET A 519 3.02 -43.64 6.37
CA MET A 519 1.68 -43.34 6.79
C MET A 519 1.25 -42.19 5.89
N ALA A 520 0.46 -42.52 4.88
CA ALA A 520 -0.21 -41.56 4.02
C ALA A 520 -0.91 -40.50 4.90
N LYS A 521 -0.20 -39.40 5.19
CA LYS A 521 -0.74 -38.23 5.87
C LYS A 521 -1.84 -37.71 4.96
N LEU A 522 -3.08 -37.85 5.44
CA LEU A 522 -4.27 -37.40 4.70
C LEU A 522 -4.13 -35.89 4.47
N PRO A 523 -4.33 -35.40 3.24
CA PRO A 523 -4.11 -33.99 2.90
C PRO A 523 -5.11 -33.11 3.66
N ILE A 524 -4.56 -32.05 4.26
CA ILE A 524 -5.22 -31.17 5.22
C ILE A 524 -6.29 -30.32 4.54
N GLU A 525 -6.14 -29.94 3.27
CA GLU A 525 -7.26 -29.49 2.45
C GLU A 525 -6.87 -29.53 0.96
N PHE A 526 -7.84 -29.82 0.10
CA PHE A 526 -7.66 -29.72 -1.34
C PHE A 526 -8.37 -28.48 -1.83
N SER A 527 -7.73 -27.70 -2.70
CA SER A 527 -8.34 -26.50 -3.25
C SER A 527 -8.42 -26.57 -4.78
N ILE A 528 -9.45 -25.92 -5.31
CA ILE A 528 -9.61 -25.65 -6.74
C ILE A 528 -9.59 -24.14 -6.90
N SER A 529 -8.64 -23.64 -7.69
CA SER A 529 -8.59 -22.25 -8.14
C SER A 529 -8.82 -22.16 -9.65
N ALA A 530 -9.34 -21.02 -10.08
CA ALA A 530 -9.60 -20.73 -11.48
C ALA A 530 -9.07 -19.31 -11.76
N TYR A 531 -8.18 -19.17 -12.73
CA TYR A 531 -7.53 -17.91 -13.09
C TYR A 531 -7.41 -17.76 -14.61
N PRO A 532 -7.64 -16.58 -15.19
CA PRO A 532 -8.22 -15.41 -14.51
C PRO A 532 -9.71 -15.63 -14.25
N ASN A 533 -10.13 -15.28 -13.04
CA ASN A 533 -11.53 -15.18 -12.66
C ASN A 533 -11.76 -13.74 -12.15
N PRO A 534 -12.30 -12.81 -12.97
CA PRO A 534 -13.11 -12.99 -14.20
C PRO A 534 -12.45 -12.41 -15.48
N PHE A 535 -13.03 -12.68 -16.67
CA PHE A 535 -12.90 -11.93 -17.96
C PHE A 535 -12.20 -12.54 -19.22
N ASN A 536 -11.82 -13.83 -19.30
CA ASN A 536 -11.15 -14.35 -20.52
C ASN A 536 -11.91 -15.48 -21.25
N SER A 537 -11.64 -15.62 -22.56
CA SER A 537 -12.13 -16.69 -23.45
C SER A 537 -11.61 -18.09 -23.09
N SER A 538 -10.70 -18.18 -22.12
CA SER A 538 -10.19 -19.41 -21.54
C SER A 538 -9.83 -19.20 -20.08
N VAL A 539 -10.02 -20.23 -19.25
CA VAL A 539 -9.75 -20.21 -17.81
C VAL A 539 -8.73 -21.31 -17.50
N ILE A 540 -7.65 -20.95 -16.80
CA ILE A 540 -6.73 -21.90 -16.19
C ILE A 540 -7.36 -22.36 -14.88
N ILE A 541 -7.36 -23.67 -14.69
CA ILE A 541 -7.96 -24.36 -13.57
C ILE A 541 -6.83 -25.11 -12.88
N THR A 542 -6.55 -24.77 -11.64
CA THR A 542 -5.52 -25.44 -10.86
C THR A 542 -6.18 -26.19 -9.72
N VAL A 543 -5.93 -27.49 -9.68
CA VAL A 543 -6.28 -28.37 -8.56
C VAL A 543 -5.00 -28.63 -7.78
N SER A 544 -4.94 -28.17 -6.53
CA SER A 544 -3.78 -28.36 -5.66
C SER A 544 -4.14 -29.20 -4.43
N GLY A 545 -3.18 -30.03 -4.01
CA GLY A 545 -3.08 -30.54 -2.65
C GLY A 545 -1.76 -30.02 -2.08
N GLY A 546 -1.69 -29.77 -0.76
CA GLY A 546 -0.57 -29.09 -0.08
C GLY A 546 0.84 -29.67 -0.24
N ARG A 547 1.09 -30.64 -1.12
CA ARG A 547 2.43 -31.13 -1.52
C ARG A 547 2.58 -31.31 -3.06
N GLY A 548 1.70 -30.72 -3.85
CA GLY A 548 1.54 -31.05 -5.28
C GLY A 548 0.85 -32.41 -5.48
N LEU A 549 0.32 -32.69 -6.68
CA LEU A 549 -0.42 -33.94 -6.97
C LEU A 549 0.49 -35.18 -7.14
N ALA A 550 1.79 -35.07 -6.85
CA ALA A 550 2.76 -36.13 -7.08
C ALA A 550 2.49 -37.42 -6.29
N SER A 551 1.83 -37.35 -5.11
CA SER A 551 1.47 -38.54 -4.32
C SER A 551 -0.02 -38.93 -4.37
N GLN A 552 -0.87 -38.17 -5.07
CA GLN A 552 -2.31 -38.46 -5.17
C GLN A 552 -2.86 -38.17 -6.57
N THR A 553 -3.30 -39.23 -7.26
CA THR A 553 -3.81 -39.10 -8.63
C THR A 553 -5.20 -38.48 -8.64
N LEU A 554 -5.34 -37.31 -9.29
CA LEU A 554 -6.63 -36.76 -9.68
C LEU A 554 -7.35 -37.80 -10.55
N THR A 555 -8.49 -38.32 -10.09
CA THR A 555 -9.22 -39.39 -10.78
C THR A 555 -10.27 -38.85 -11.75
N ASN A 556 -10.79 -37.64 -11.52
CA ASN A 556 -11.74 -37.00 -12.42
C ASN A 556 -11.78 -35.47 -12.25
N ILE A 557 -12.01 -34.75 -13.35
CA ILE A 557 -12.38 -33.33 -13.34
C ILE A 557 -13.42 -33.07 -14.44
N ALA A 558 -14.45 -32.28 -14.12
CA ALA A 558 -15.52 -31.95 -15.03
C ALA A 558 -16.16 -30.60 -14.71
N ILE A 559 -16.75 -29.96 -15.72
CA ILE A 559 -17.51 -28.71 -15.60
C ILE A 559 -18.96 -28.99 -15.95
N TYR A 560 -19.87 -28.45 -15.15
CA TYR A 560 -21.30 -28.60 -15.25
C TYR A 560 -22.00 -27.23 -15.29
N ASP A 561 -23.18 -27.15 -15.88
CA ASP A 561 -24.06 -26.00 -15.70
C ASP A 561 -24.78 -26.06 -14.33
N ILE A 562 -25.55 -25.02 -14.00
CA ILE A 562 -26.34 -24.95 -12.76
C ILE A 562 -27.45 -26.02 -12.67
N MET A 563 -27.83 -26.63 -13.79
CA MET A 563 -28.81 -27.71 -13.85
C MET A 563 -28.16 -29.10 -13.69
N GLY A 564 -26.83 -29.16 -13.60
CA GLY A 564 -26.05 -30.39 -13.45
C GLY A 564 -25.74 -31.10 -14.77
N ASN A 565 -25.97 -30.46 -15.93
CA ASN A 565 -25.59 -31.04 -17.22
C ASN A 565 -24.08 -30.91 -17.42
N LEU A 566 -23.44 -31.97 -17.94
CA LEU A 566 -22.01 -31.98 -18.22
C LEU A 566 -21.68 -31.05 -19.40
N ILE A 567 -20.80 -30.07 -19.17
CA ILE A 567 -20.35 -29.07 -20.14
C ILE A 567 -18.96 -29.38 -20.69
N ALA A 568 -18.02 -29.82 -19.83
CA ALA A 568 -16.67 -30.15 -20.27
C ALA A 568 -16.02 -31.23 -19.40
N THR A 569 -15.18 -32.07 -20.02
CA THR A 569 -14.35 -33.08 -19.35
C THR A 569 -13.08 -33.33 -20.18
N PRO A 570 -11.94 -33.72 -19.58
CA PRO A 570 -10.69 -33.95 -20.31
C PRO A 570 -10.76 -35.07 -21.36
N CYS A 571 -11.75 -35.97 -21.23
CA CYS A 571 -11.95 -37.10 -22.12
C CYS A 571 -13.27 -36.94 -22.90
N SER A 572 -13.31 -36.07 -23.91
CA SER A 572 -14.43 -36.04 -24.85
C SER A 572 -14.24 -37.12 -25.93
N ALA A 573 -15.29 -37.92 -26.18
CA ALA A 573 -15.24 -39.04 -27.14
C ALA A 573 -15.06 -38.58 -28.61
N ASP A 574 -15.25 -37.29 -28.87
CA ASP A 574 -15.24 -36.62 -30.17
C ASP A 574 -13.94 -35.82 -30.46
N ARG A 575 -12.94 -35.87 -29.57
CA ARG A 575 -11.65 -35.13 -29.68
C ARG A 575 -11.76 -33.59 -29.70
N SER A 576 -12.93 -33.02 -29.39
CA SER A 576 -13.15 -31.59 -29.19
C SER A 576 -13.27 -31.23 -27.71
N ALA A 577 -12.37 -31.74 -26.87
CA ALA A 577 -12.40 -31.45 -25.44
C ALA A 577 -12.08 -29.96 -25.22
N SER A 578 -13.08 -29.20 -24.77
CA SER A 578 -12.93 -27.80 -24.37
C SER A 578 -12.13 -27.65 -23.07
N LEU A 579 -11.88 -28.73 -22.34
CA LEU A 579 -11.07 -28.77 -21.12
C LEU A 579 -9.84 -29.65 -21.36
N VAL A 580 -8.64 -29.08 -21.36
CA VAL A 580 -7.39 -29.80 -21.69
C VAL A 580 -6.35 -29.67 -20.57
N PRO A 581 -5.60 -30.74 -20.24
CA PRO A 581 -4.45 -30.62 -19.33
C PRO A 581 -3.36 -29.70 -19.92
N LEU A 582 -2.70 -28.90 -19.08
CA LEU A 582 -1.56 -28.08 -19.49
C LEU A 582 -0.26 -28.90 -19.36
N ASP A 583 0.57 -28.91 -20.41
CA ASP A 583 1.88 -29.58 -20.42
C ASP A 583 3.00 -28.56 -20.72
N LYS A 584 4.10 -28.56 -19.95
CA LYS A 584 5.24 -27.65 -20.15
C LYS A 584 6.30 -28.30 -21.04
N GLY A 585 6.06 -28.32 -22.35
CA GLY A 585 7.02 -28.77 -23.37
C GLY A 585 7.28 -30.27 -23.29
N ASP A 586 6.90 -31.07 -24.28
CA ASP A 586 7.63 -31.17 -25.54
C ASP A 586 6.67 -31.20 -26.73
N GLY A 587 7.08 -30.60 -27.85
CA GLY A 587 6.24 -30.45 -29.03
C GLY A 587 5.69 -31.76 -29.57
N ASN A 588 4.44 -32.10 -29.26
CA ASN A 588 3.52 -32.80 -30.17
C ASN A 588 2.06 -32.68 -29.72
N ARG A 589 1.22 -32.21 -30.65
CA ARG A 589 -0.24 -32.14 -30.51
C ARG A 589 -0.82 -33.57 -30.60
N ALA A 590 -1.42 -33.99 -29.49
CA ALA A 590 -2.53 -34.94 -29.32
C ALA A 590 -2.39 -36.40 -29.83
N SER A 591 -2.57 -37.35 -28.90
CA SER A 591 -3.67 -38.31 -29.06
C SER A 591 -4.12 -38.89 -27.71
N ALA A 592 -5.34 -38.56 -27.32
CA ALA A 592 -6.11 -39.36 -26.38
C ALA A 592 -6.27 -40.78 -26.93
N LYS A 593 -5.72 -41.77 -26.23
CA LYS A 593 -6.26 -43.13 -26.10
C LYS A 593 -5.49 -43.94 -25.03
N VAL A 594 -6.13 -44.08 -23.87
CA VAL A 594 -6.25 -45.29 -23.01
C VAL A 594 -4.93 -45.95 -22.59
N SER A 595 -4.53 -46.03 -21.31
CA SER A 595 -5.27 -46.52 -20.14
C SER A 595 -4.52 -46.18 -18.85
N GLY A 596 -5.24 -45.75 -17.82
CA GLY A 596 -4.86 -45.94 -16.41
C GLY A 596 -3.58 -45.23 -15.93
N GLY A 597 -3.76 -44.03 -15.37
CA GLY A 597 -2.71 -43.34 -14.61
C GLY A 597 -1.93 -42.32 -15.44
N SER A 598 -1.71 -41.13 -14.88
CA SER A 598 -0.83 -40.08 -15.41
C SER A 598 -1.39 -39.17 -16.52
N ALA A 599 -2.56 -38.57 -16.28
CA ALA A 599 -2.94 -37.31 -16.96
C ALA A 599 -2.93 -36.16 -15.94
N SER A 600 -1.92 -35.30 -16.04
CA SER A 600 -1.60 -34.13 -15.21
C SER A 600 -1.01 -34.44 -13.82
N ALA A 601 0.31 -34.65 -13.76
CA ALA A 601 1.08 -34.69 -12.51
C ALA A 601 1.03 -33.35 -11.72
N GLN A 602 0.47 -32.29 -12.30
CA GLN A 602 0.44 -30.94 -11.72
C GLN A 602 -0.97 -30.35 -11.51
N GLY A 603 -2.06 -31.02 -11.93
CA GLY A 603 -3.42 -30.55 -11.63
C GLY A 603 -3.89 -29.31 -12.37
N VAL A 604 -3.14 -28.87 -13.38
CA VAL A 604 -3.47 -27.68 -14.17
C VAL A 604 -4.21 -28.06 -15.46
N TYR A 605 -5.34 -27.41 -15.69
CA TYR A 605 -6.22 -27.60 -16.84
C TYR A 605 -6.56 -26.24 -17.47
N ILE A 606 -6.81 -26.20 -18.77
CA ILE A 606 -7.31 -25.03 -19.47
C ILE A 606 -8.70 -25.36 -19.99
N TRP A 607 -9.70 -24.58 -19.57
CA TRP A 607 -11.04 -24.61 -20.14
C TRP A 607 -11.22 -23.49 -21.16
N THR A 608 -11.52 -23.84 -22.40
CA THR A 608 -11.87 -22.93 -23.50
C THR A 608 -13.30 -23.25 -23.96
N PRO A 609 -14.33 -22.58 -23.41
CA PRO A 609 -15.72 -22.90 -23.73
C PRO A 609 -16.05 -22.66 -25.21
N ASP A 610 -16.73 -23.62 -25.84
CA ASP A 610 -17.24 -23.54 -27.21
C ASP A 610 -18.19 -22.35 -27.39
N GLN A 611 -18.20 -21.72 -28.58
CA GLN A 611 -19.05 -20.56 -28.90
C GLN A 611 -20.56 -20.76 -28.63
N SER A 612 -21.04 -21.99 -28.55
CA SER A 612 -22.42 -22.32 -28.19
C SER A 612 -22.74 -22.22 -26.69
N ILE A 613 -21.74 -22.20 -25.80
CA ILE A 613 -21.91 -22.10 -24.34
C ILE A 613 -22.21 -20.64 -23.94
N PRO A 614 -23.37 -20.32 -23.32
CA PRO A 614 -23.75 -18.96 -22.98
C PRO A 614 -23.00 -18.40 -21.76
N SER A 615 -22.97 -17.07 -21.62
CA SER A 615 -22.55 -16.42 -20.37
C SER A 615 -23.40 -16.92 -19.19
N GLY A 616 -22.78 -17.24 -18.06
CA GLY A 616 -23.47 -17.80 -16.91
C GLY A 616 -22.55 -18.36 -15.85
N ILE A 617 -23.16 -18.93 -14.81
CA ILE A 617 -22.46 -19.60 -13.71
C ILE A 617 -22.31 -21.09 -14.05
N TYR A 618 -21.11 -21.63 -13.85
CA TYR A 618 -20.78 -23.03 -14.06
C TYR A 618 -20.16 -23.63 -12.78
N LEU A 619 -20.38 -24.92 -12.58
CA LEU A 619 -19.88 -25.67 -11.43
C LEU A 619 -18.78 -26.62 -11.89
N MET A 620 -17.59 -26.42 -11.37
CA MET A 620 -16.48 -27.34 -11.55
C MET A 620 -16.47 -28.37 -10.43
N LYS A 621 -16.20 -29.62 -10.77
CA LYS A 621 -16.08 -30.74 -9.84
C LYS A 621 -14.77 -31.47 -10.09
N ALA A 622 -13.97 -31.66 -9.05
CA ALA A 622 -12.78 -32.50 -9.06
C ALA A 622 -12.94 -33.66 -8.06
N ILE A 623 -12.42 -34.83 -8.43
CA ILE A 623 -12.39 -36.03 -7.59
C ILE A 623 -10.92 -36.44 -7.42
N ILE A 624 -10.45 -36.52 -6.18
CA ILE A 624 -9.09 -36.92 -5.81
C ILE A 624 -9.22 -38.06 -4.80
N GLY A 625 -8.83 -39.28 -5.21
CA GLY A 625 -9.14 -40.49 -4.44
C GLY A 625 -10.65 -40.64 -4.21
N ASN A 626 -11.07 -40.64 -2.93
CA ASN A 626 -12.47 -40.71 -2.51
C ASN A 626 -13.11 -39.35 -2.15
N LYS A 627 -12.37 -38.23 -2.24
CA LYS A 627 -12.89 -36.89 -1.91
C LYS A 627 -13.37 -36.17 -3.16
N THR A 628 -14.43 -35.38 -3.02
CA THR A 628 -15.01 -34.53 -4.08
C THR A 628 -14.93 -33.07 -3.64
N ILE A 629 -14.47 -32.19 -4.53
CA ILE A 629 -14.42 -30.74 -4.30
C ILE A 629 -15.15 -30.06 -5.45
N THR A 630 -15.85 -28.97 -5.14
CA THR A 630 -16.56 -28.16 -6.14
C THR A 630 -16.17 -26.69 -6.06
N LYS A 631 -16.14 -26.00 -7.20
CA LYS A 631 -15.88 -24.57 -7.29
C LYS A 631 -16.81 -23.92 -8.31
N ARG A 632 -17.26 -22.71 -8.02
CA ARG A 632 -18.03 -21.87 -8.93
C ARG A 632 -17.10 -21.15 -9.91
N VAL A 633 -17.42 -21.17 -11.19
CA VAL A 633 -16.76 -20.41 -12.25
C VAL A 633 -17.81 -19.55 -12.96
N VAL A 634 -17.47 -18.32 -13.32
CA VAL A 634 -18.36 -17.42 -14.08
C VAL A 634 -17.80 -17.22 -15.47
N LEU A 635 -18.61 -17.52 -16.48
CA LEU A 635 -18.30 -17.22 -17.88
C LEU A 635 -19.08 -15.96 -18.28
N VAL A 636 -18.38 -14.93 -18.76
CA VAL A 636 -18.97 -13.74 -19.37
C VAL A 636 -18.34 -13.57 -20.74
N ARG A 637 -19.18 -13.46 -21.77
CA ARG A 637 -18.79 -13.14 -23.14
C ARG A 637 -19.21 -11.75 -23.54
#